data_AF-E6ZZQ0-F1
#
_entry.id   AF-E6ZZQ0-F1
#
_cell.length_a   1.000
_cell.length_b   1.000
_cell.length_c   1.000
_cell.angle_alpha   90.00
_cell.angle_beta   90.00
_cell.angle_gamma   90.00
#
_symmetry.space_group_name_H-M   'P 1'
#
loop_
_entity.id
_entity.type
_entity.pdbx_description
1 polymer ?
#
loop_
_entity_poly.entity_id
_entity_poly.type
_entity_poly.pdbx_seq_one_letter_code
_entity_poly.pdbx_strand_id
1 'polypeptide(L)'
;MFRPSQTLMLRSTLRTLASASNQPIPPGSELNAVKRTAATILPPIKLYRRIMHAHRKLDADMRAVGDNYVKDEFRRHRAIDNPLQIIGFLSSWKMYLDQLEVHQGAPGGFRGQRLDAGLLEKMSDEQIYQIHELMTATQEAYSDKALARPPGQQREMAEKAAAEAGMAVKKDD
;
A
#
# COMPACT_ATOMS: atom_id res chain seq x y z
N MET A 1 -48.99 -14.42 0.38
CA MET A 1 -48.85 -12.95 0.38
C MET A 1 -47.41 -12.62 0.71
N PHE A 2 -46.80 -11.80 -0.14
CA PHE A 2 -45.38 -11.49 -0.19
C PHE A 2 -44.89 -10.71 1.03
N ARG A 3 -43.69 -11.04 1.52
CA ARG A 3 -42.81 -10.10 2.23
C ARG A 3 -41.41 -10.18 1.60
N PRO A 4 -40.72 -9.05 1.42
CA PRO A 4 -39.59 -8.93 0.51
C PRO A 4 -38.26 -9.35 1.14
N SER A 5 -37.40 -9.88 0.28
CA SER A 5 -35.98 -10.14 0.52
C SER A 5 -35.25 -8.87 0.96
N GLN A 6 -34.52 -8.95 2.07
CA GLN A 6 -33.45 -8.00 2.36
C GLN A 6 -32.12 -8.69 2.12
N THR A 7 -31.56 -8.41 0.94
CA THR A 7 -30.19 -8.70 0.54
C THR A 7 -29.22 -8.10 1.54
N LEU A 8 -28.48 -8.94 2.27
CA LEU A 8 -27.25 -8.52 2.96
C LEU A 8 -26.21 -8.18 1.90
N MET A 9 -26.22 -6.92 1.46
CA MET A 9 -25.06 -6.35 0.77
C MET A 9 -23.91 -6.30 1.77
N LEU A 10 -22.88 -7.11 1.52
CA LEU A 10 -21.54 -6.93 2.08
C LEU A 10 -21.10 -5.52 1.74
N ARG A 11 -21.26 -4.61 2.71
CA ARG A 11 -20.77 -3.25 2.62
C ARG A 11 -19.26 -3.34 2.54
N SER A 12 -18.73 -3.12 1.35
CA SER A 12 -17.33 -2.82 1.12
C SER A 12 -17.05 -1.47 1.79
N THR A 13 -16.69 -1.46 3.07
CA THR A 13 -16.12 -0.29 3.73
C THR A 13 -14.65 -0.16 3.34
N LEU A 14 -14.38 0.03 2.06
CA LEU A 14 -13.15 0.70 1.62
C LEU A 14 -13.38 2.19 1.79
N ARG A 15 -13.33 2.67 3.03
CA ARG A 15 -13.35 4.10 3.30
C ARG A 15 -12.16 4.47 4.17
N THR A 16 -11.21 5.11 3.49
CA THR A 16 -10.18 6.00 4.02
C THR A 16 -8.92 5.37 4.64
N LEU A 17 -8.04 4.85 3.78
CA LEU A 17 -6.58 4.99 3.97
C LEU A 17 -6.00 5.91 2.89
N ALA A 18 -6.66 7.05 2.67
CA ALA A 18 -6.11 8.15 1.88
C ALA A 18 -5.82 9.33 2.81
N SER A 19 -5.03 9.07 3.85
CA SER A 19 -4.42 10.12 4.67
C SER A 19 -3.10 9.62 5.29
N ALA A 20 -2.29 8.92 4.50
CA ALA A 20 -0.91 8.61 4.85
C ALA A 20 0.10 9.50 4.09
N SER A 21 -0.33 10.24 3.05
CA SER A 21 0.57 11.09 2.25
C SER A 21 0.99 12.40 2.94
N ASN A 22 0.39 12.71 4.09
CA ASN A 22 0.78 13.82 4.95
C ASN A 22 1.62 13.37 6.16
N GLN A 23 2.10 12.12 6.19
CA GLN A 23 3.00 11.69 7.26
C GLN A 23 4.35 12.41 7.10
N PRO A 24 4.82 13.14 8.13
CA PRO A 24 6.16 13.71 8.13
C PRO A 24 7.20 12.61 7.94
N ILE A 25 8.28 12.95 7.26
CA ILE A 25 9.44 12.08 7.10
C ILE A 25 9.95 11.70 8.51
N PRO A 26 10.43 10.47 8.74
CA PRO A 26 10.98 10.09 10.04
C PRO A 26 12.14 11.02 10.43
N PRO A 27 12.12 11.60 11.65
CA PRO A 27 13.09 12.59 12.09
C PRO A 27 14.50 11.99 12.17
N GLY A 28 15.48 12.66 11.55
CA GLY A 28 16.90 12.28 11.59
C GLY A 28 17.55 11.97 10.24
N SER A 29 16.74 11.65 9.21
CA SER A 29 17.22 11.45 7.82
C SER A 29 16.99 12.66 6.90
N GLU A 30 16.15 13.59 7.35
CA GLU A 30 15.50 14.62 6.55
C GLU A 30 16.50 15.65 6.00
N LEU A 31 17.35 16.22 6.85
CA LEU A 31 18.24 17.31 6.45
C LEU A 31 19.30 16.86 5.44
N ASN A 32 19.83 15.64 5.58
CA ASN A 32 20.86 15.11 4.70
C ASN A 32 20.27 14.58 3.39
N ALA A 33 19.07 14.00 3.42
CA ALA A 33 18.40 13.52 2.22
C ALA A 33 17.76 14.66 1.41
N VAL A 34 17.17 15.66 2.06
CA VAL A 34 16.64 16.88 1.41
C VAL A 34 17.75 17.68 0.75
N LYS A 35 18.92 17.83 1.40
CA LYS A 35 20.10 18.51 0.79
C LYS A 35 20.64 17.77 -0.43
N ARG A 36 20.72 16.43 -0.40
CA ARG A 36 21.17 15.63 -1.56
C ARG A 36 20.17 15.64 -2.72
N THR A 37 18.87 15.60 -2.40
CA THR A 37 17.81 15.59 -3.42
C THR A 37 17.57 16.94 -4.05
N ALA A 38 17.69 18.05 -3.30
CA ALA A 38 17.57 19.41 -3.84
C ALA A 38 18.55 19.70 -5.00
N ALA A 39 19.75 19.11 -4.98
CA ALA A 39 20.74 19.25 -6.04
C ALA A 39 20.44 18.42 -7.30
N THR A 40 19.47 17.49 -7.25
CA THR A 40 19.20 16.49 -8.31
C THR A 40 17.70 16.25 -8.54
N ILE A 41 16.85 17.25 -8.26
CA ILE A 41 15.40 17.11 -8.42
C ILE A 41 15.06 16.89 -9.91
N LEU A 42 14.40 15.77 -10.20
CA LEU A 42 13.89 15.48 -11.54
C LEU A 42 12.60 16.26 -11.81
N PRO A 43 12.35 16.72 -13.05
CA PRO A 43 11.06 17.27 -13.44
C PRO A 43 9.90 16.29 -13.14
N PRO A 44 8.69 16.77 -12.80
CA PRO A 44 7.59 15.93 -12.32
C PRO A 44 7.28 14.71 -13.19
N ILE A 45 7.16 14.92 -14.51
CA ILE A 45 6.83 13.83 -15.47
C ILE A 45 7.97 12.81 -15.57
N LYS A 46 9.24 13.27 -15.52
CA LYS A 46 10.40 12.37 -15.55
C LYS A 46 10.47 11.53 -14.28
N LEU A 47 10.23 12.16 -13.12
CA LEU A 47 10.19 11.49 -11.83
C LEU A 47 9.09 10.43 -11.78
N TYR A 48 7.86 10.80 -12.15
CA TYR A 48 6.71 9.90 -12.22
C TYR A 48 7.01 8.66 -13.08
N ARG A 49 7.50 8.84 -14.32
CA ARG A 49 7.80 7.71 -15.20
C ARG A 49 8.87 6.80 -14.63
N ARG A 50 9.91 7.36 -13.99
CA ARG A 50 11.01 6.58 -13.42
C ARG A 50 10.55 5.76 -12.22
N ILE A 51 9.68 6.30 -11.37
CA ILE A 51 9.03 5.54 -10.28
C ILE A 51 8.20 4.37 -10.86
N MET A 52 7.38 4.61 -11.89
CA MET A 52 6.61 3.55 -12.54
C MET A 52 7.48 2.47 -13.21
N HIS A 53 8.71 2.80 -13.60
CA HIS A 53 9.66 1.80 -14.10
C HIS A 53 10.28 1.00 -12.95
N ALA A 54 10.68 1.67 -11.87
CA ALA A 54 11.20 1.04 -10.66
C ALA A 54 10.19 0.04 -10.06
N HIS A 55 8.90 0.39 -10.02
CA HIS A 55 7.82 -0.48 -9.54
C HIS A 55 7.71 -1.81 -10.29
N ARG A 56 8.16 -1.90 -11.55
CA ARG A 56 8.13 -3.16 -12.31
C ARG A 56 9.02 -4.26 -11.72
N LYS A 57 9.91 -3.89 -10.80
CA LYS A 57 10.81 -4.80 -10.08
C LYS A 57 10.27 -5.21 -8.70
N LEU A 58 9.13 -4.66 -8.29
CA LEU A 58 8.47 -5.05 -7.05
C LEU A 58 7.61 -6.30 -7.27
N ASP A 59 7.33 -7.01 -6.18
CA ASP A 59 6.35 -8.08 -6.15
C ASP A 59 4.97 -7.58 -6.58
N ALA A 60 4.14 -8.47 -7.14
CA ALA A 60 2.90 -8.10 -7.82
C ALA A 60 1.95 -7.27 -6.94
N ASP A 61 1.80 -7.66 -5.67
CA ASP A 61 0.91 -6.98 -4.73
C ASP A 61 1.44 -5.59 -4.34
N MET A 62 2.73 -5.49 -4.03
CA MET A 62 3.39 -4.21 -3.73
C MET A 62 3.30 -3.24 -4.92
N ARG A 63 3.51 -3.75 -6.12
CA ARG A 63 3.38 -2.98 -7.35
C ARG A 63 1.95 -2.48 -7.56
N ALA A 64 0.94 -3.34 -7.38
CA ALA A 64 -0.45 -2.98 -7.60
C ALA A 64 -0.89 -1.84 -6.68
N VAL A 65 -0.56 -1.95 -5.39
CA VAL A 65 -0.87 -0.90 -4.40
C VAL A 65 -0.05 0.37 -4.68
N GLY A 66 1.25 0.23 -4.94
CA GLY A 66 2.15 1.36 -5.21
C GLY A 66 1.79 2.14 -6.47
N ASP A 67 1.52 1.47 -7.59
CA ASP A 67 1.17 2.12 -8.86
C ASP A 67 -0.09 2.99 -8.74
N ASN A 68 -1.11 2.48 -8.03
CA ASN A 68 -2.34 3.23 -7.80
C ASN A 68 -2.10 4.45 -6.92
N TYR A 69 -1.34 4.29 -5.83
CA TYR A 69 -1.03 5.38 -4.92
C TYR A 69 -0.25 6.50 -5.61
N VAL A 70 0.83 6.18 -6.35
CA VAL A 70 1.63 7.19 -7.06
C VAL A 70 0.80 7.94 -8.09
N LYS A 71 -0.05 7.24 -8.86
CA LYS A 71 -0.94 7.88 -9.84
C LYS A 71 -1.86 8.89 -9.18
N ASP A 72 -2.47 8.51 -8.07
CA ASP A 72 -3.39 9.37 -7.36
C ASP A 72 -2.69 10.57 -6.74
N GLU A 73 -1.52 10.39 -6.13
CA GLU A 73 -0.75 11.47 -5.53
C GLU A 73 -0.29 12.51 -6.57
N PHE A 74 0.31 12.07 -7.68
CA PHE A 74 0.72 12.99 -8.75
C PHE A 74 -0.49 13.70 -9.38
N ARG A 75 -1.65 13.05 -9.45
CA ARG A 75 -2.88 13.66 -9.94
C ARG A 75 -3.44 14.68 -8.95
N ARG A 76 -3.44 14.39 -7.64
CA ARG A 76 -3.84 15.31 -6.57
C ARG A 76 -2.96 16.57 -6.54
N HIS A 77 -1.67 16.43 -6.81
CA HIS A 77 -0.68 17.50 -6.73
C HIS A 77 -0.43 18.23 -8.05
N ARG A 78 -1.21 17.96 -9.11
CA ARG A 78 -0.99 18.54 -10.46
C ARG A 78 -1.16 20.06 -10.55
N ALA A 79 -1.92 20.65 -9.63
CA ALA A 79 -2.35 22.05 -9.65
C ALA A 79 -1.76 22.85 -8.48
N ILE A 80 -0.65 22.37 -7.91
CA ILE A 80 0.07 23.11 -6.87
C ILE A 80 0.91 24.18 -7.56
N ASP A 81 0.70 25.42 -7.16
CA ASP A 81 1.45 26.57 -7.68
C ASP A 81 2.54 27.05 -6.71
N ASN A 82 2.45 26.68 -5.43
CA ASN A 82 3.43 27.10 -4.43
C ASN A 82 4.78 26.38 -4.68
N PRO A 83 5.85 27.10 -5.04
CA PRO A 83 7.13 26.49 -5.41
C PRO A 83 7.76 25.69 -4.28
N LEU A 84 7.59 26.09 -3.02
CA LEU A 84 8.11 25.35 -1.88
C LEU A 84 7.40 24.01 -1.70
N GLN A 85 6.09 23.96 -1.93
CA GLN A 85 5.32 22.72 -1.88
C GLN A 85 5.68 21.80 -3.05
N ILE A 86 5.89 22.34 -4.25
CA ILE A 86 6.36 21.56 -5.41
C ILE A 86 7.73 20.94 -5.11
N ILE A 87 8.67 21.73 -4.59
CA ILE A 87 10.01 21.25 -4.22
C ILE A 87 9.90 20.16 -3.15
N GLY A 88 9.14 20.39 -2.08
CA GLY A 88 8.93 19.38 -1.03
C GLY A 88 8.35 18.07 -1.58
N PHE A 89 7.33 18.17 -2.44
CA PHE A 89 6.72 17.03 -3.11
C PHE A 89 7.77 16.27 -3.95
N LEU A 90 8.48 16.95 -4.86
CA LEU A 90 9.44 16.29 -5.73
C LEU A 90 10.64 15.70 -4.97
N SER A 91 11.13 16.38 -3.93
CA SER A 91 12.19 15.87 -3.06
C SER A 91 11.77 14.59 -2.36
N SER A 92 10.55 14.53 -1.79
CA SER A 92 10.06 13.32 -1.12
C SER A 92 9.96 12.12 -2.07
N TRP A 93 9.43 12.33 -3.27
CA TRP A 93 9.32 11.28 -4.29
C TRP A 93 10.67 10.87 -4.87
N LYS A 94 11.63 11.79 -4.97
CA LYS A 94 13.01 11.48 -5.35
C LYS A 94 13.69 10.60 -4.31
N MET A 95 13.51 10.89 -3.02
CA MET A 95 14.02 10.04 -1.93
C MET A 95 13.43 8.63 -2.00
N TYR A 96 12.12 8.51 -2.23
CA TYR A 96 11.46 7.23 -2.41
C TYR A 96 12.02 6.45 -3.62
N LEU A 97 12.17 7.11 -4.76
CA LEU A 97 12.77 6.51 -5.96
C LEU A 97 14.19 5.99 -5.68
N ASP A 98 15.02 6.78 -4.99
CA ASP A 98 16.38 6.39 -4.67
C ASP A 98 16.41 5.13 -3.81
N GLN A 99 15.50 5.01 -2.84
CA GLN A 99 15.36 3.80 -2.04
C GLN A 99 14.97 2.59 -2.91
N LEU A 100 13.99 2.75 -3.80
CA LEU A 100 13.60 1.69 -4.73
C LEU A 100 14.78 1.23 -5.60
N GLU A 101 15.59 2.16 -6.12
CA GLU A 101 16.70 1.85 -7.02
C GLU A 101 17.88 1.21 -6.28
N VAL A 102 18.18 1.62 -5.05
CA VAL A 102 19.22 1.00 -4.21
C VAL A 102 18.93 -0.49 -3.96
N HIS A 103 17.66 -0.83 -3.73
CA HIS A 103 17.27 -2.21 -3.40
C HIS A 103 17.05 -3.12 -4.63
N GLN A 104 17.00 -2.57 -5.85
CA GLN A 104 16.78 -3.35 -7.08
C GLN A 104 17.94 -4.30 -7.44
N GLY A 105 19.11 -4.12 -6.84
CA GLY A 105 20.28 -5.00 -7.01
C GLY A 105 20.60 -5.88 -5.80
N ALA A 106 19.84 -5.77 -4.71
CA ALA A 106 20.11 -6.48 -3.47
C ALA A 106 19.39 -7.85 -3.43
N PRO A 107 20.00 -8.89 -2.85
CA PRO A 107 19.32 -10.16 -2.58
C PRO A 107 18.05 -9.91 -1.75
N GLY A 108 16.90 -10.34 -2.25
CA GLY A 108 15.61 -10.17 -1.57
C GLY A 108 14.86 -8.87 -1.89
N GLY A 109 15.37 -8.03 -2.80
CA GLY A 109 14.65 -6.89 -3.37
C GLY A 109 14.32 -5.77 -2.37
N PHE A 110 13.39 -4.90 -2.74
CA PHE A 110 12.88 -3.85 -1.86
C PHE A 110 11.94 -4.45 -0.81
N ARG A 111 12.25 -4.25 0.48
CA ARG A 111 11.48 -4.79 1.62
C ARG A 111 10.91 -3.72 2.55
N GLY A 112 10.98 -2.45 2.14
CA GLY A 112 10.62 -1.31 2.99
C GLY A 112 11.61 -1.10 4.14
N GLN A 113 11.18 -0.30 5.13
CA GLN A 113 11.94 0.01 6.34
C GLN A 113 11.07 -0.24 7.57
N ARG A 114 11.71 -0.50 8.72
CA ARG A 114 11.00 -0.54 10.00
C ARG A 114 10.43 0.83 10.32
N LEU A 115 9.24 0.86 10.91
CA LEU A 115 8.63 2.08 11.40
C LEU A 115 9.50 2.71 12.48
N ASP A 116 9.70 4.02 12.38
CA ASP A 116 10.44 4.78 13.38
C ASP A 116 9.66 4.86 14.70
N ALA A 117 10.35 4.62 15.81
CA ALA A 117 9.72 4.63 17.13
C ALA A 117 9.22 6.03 17.51
N GLY A 118 9.98 7.07 17.16
CA GLY A 118 9.57 8.46 17.41
C GLY A 118 8.40 8.92 16.56
N LEU A 119 8.14 8.25 15.42
CA LEU A 119 6.93 8.47 14.62
C LEU A 119 5.71 7.78 15.27
N LEU A 120 5.87 6.55 15.77
CA LEU A 120 4.79 5.83 16.47
C LEU A 120 4.27 6.61 17.68
N GLU A 121 5.16 7.23 18.45
CA GLU A 121 4.79 8.06 19.61
C GLU A 121 3.95 9.29 19.25
N LYS A 122 4.02 9.77 17.99
CA LYS A 122 3.26 10.93 17.51
C LYS A 122 1.93 10.54 16.86
N MET A 123 1.69 9.24 16.65
CA MET A 123 0.45 8.75 16.07
C MET A 123 -0.64 8.69 17.12
N SER A 124 -1.88 8.93 16.70
CA SER A 124 -3.05 8.69 17.54
C SER A 124 -3.27 7.19 17.76
N ASP A 125 -3.95 6.84 18.86
CA ASP A 125 -4.28 5.45 19.19
C ASP A 125 -5.03 4.74 18.05
N GLU A 126 -5.93 5.46 17.38
CA GLU A 126 -6.68 4.96 16.22
C GLU A 126 -5.75 4.62 15.05
N GLN A 127 -4.76 5.48 14.75
CA GLN A 127 -3.79 5.23 13.68
C GLN A 127 -2.91 4.03 14.00
N ILE A 128 -2.49 3.89 15.27
CA ILE A 128 -1.70 2.75 15.74
C ILE A 128 -2.52 1.46 15.60
N TYR A 129 -3.80 1.49 16.00
CA TYR A 129 -4.70 0.37 15.86
C TYR A 129 -4.85 -0.07 14.39
N GLN A 130 -5.10 0.87 13.48
CA GLN A 130 -5.22 0.59 12.04
C GLN A 130 -3.95 -0.05 11.46
N ILE A 131 -2.77 0.45 11.85
CA ILE A 131 -1.50 -0.13 11.40
C ILE A 131 -1.33 -1.55 11.96
N HIS A 132 -1.71 -1.78 13.22
CA HIS A 132 -1.64 -3.09 13.84
C HIS A 132 -2.58 -4.11 13.19
N GLU A 133 -3.81 -3.71 12.86
CA GLU A 133 -4.74 -4.55 12.10
C GLU A 133 -4.19 -4.90 10.72
N LEU A 134 -3.65 -3.90 10.00
CA LEU A 134 -3.02 -4.12 8.70
C LEU A 134 -1.83 -5.09 8.78
N MET A 135 -0.97 -4.92 9.79
CA MET A 135 0.17 -5.82 10.04
C MET A 135 -0.31 -7.26 10.28
N THR A 136 -1.33 -7.43 11.12
CA THR A 136 -1.86 -8.76 11.45
C THR A 136 -2.48 -9.43 10.23
N ALA A 137 -3.33 -8.70 9.48
CA ALA A 137 -3.99 -9.20 8.27
C ALA A 137 -2.98 -9.58 7.18
N THR A 138 -1.93 -8.78 6.98
CA THR A 138 -0.89 -9.10 6.00
C THR A 138 -0.05 -10.30 6.45
N GLN A 139 0.29 -10.43 7.73
CA GLN A 139 1.04 -11.59 8.23
C GLN A 139 0.24 -12.89 8.08
N GLU A 140 -1.07 -12.85 8.28
CA GLU A 140 -1.94 -14.00 8.02
C GLU A 140 -1.95 -14.36 6.52
N ALA A 141 -2.14 -13.37 5.64
CA ALA A 141 -2.20 -13.54 4.19
C ALA A 141 -0.90 -14.11 3.59
N TYR A 142 0.26 -13.73 4.12
CA TYR A 142 1.57 -14.19 3.66
C TYR A 142 2.16 -15.32 4.53
N SER A 143 1.38 -15.91 5.44
CA SER A 143 1.85 -17.06 6.22
C SER A 143 2.16 -18.25 5.30
N ASP A 144 3.15 -19.08 5.67
CA ASP A 144 3.52 -20.28 4.89
C ASP A 144 2.31 -21.19 4.62
N LYS A 145 1.38 -21.26 5.58
CA LYS A 145 0.12 -22.00 5.45
C LYS A 145 -0.81 -21.41 4.40
N ALA A 146 -0.86 -20.08 4.27
CA ALA A 146 -1.68 -19.39 3.29
C ALA A 146 -1.08 -19.55 1.88
N LEU A 147 0.25 -19.44 1.74
CA LEU A 147 0.95 -19.59 0.47
C LEU A 147 1.03 -21.05 -0.02
N ALA A 148 1.10 -22.03 0.89
CA ALA A 148 1.09 -23.45 0.56
C ALA A 148 -0.29 -23.96 0.09
N ARG A 149 -1.34 -23.14 0.18
CA ARG A 149 -2.69 -23.51 -0.25
C ARG A 149 -2.84 -23.25 -1.75
N PRO A 150 -3.02 -24.28 -2.59
CA PRO A 150 -3.10 -24.09 -4.04
C PRO A 150 -4.29 -23.19 -4.43
N PRO A 151 -4.11 -22.28 -5.41
CA PRO A 151 -5.22 -21.54 -5.99
C PRO A 151 -6.20 -22.55 -6.60
N GLY A 152 -7.41 -22.65 -6.02
CA GLY A 152 -8.44 -23.63 -6.38
C GLY A 152 -9.00 -24.41 -5.18
N GLN A 153 -8.17 -24.76 -4.18
CA GLN A 153 -8.65 -25.48 -3.00
C GLN A 153 -9.46 -24.60 -2.04
N GLN A 154 -9.36 -23.27 -2.16
CA GLN A 154 -10.15 -22.33 -1.37
C GLN A 154 -11.65 -22.49 -1.66
N ARG A 155 -12.03 -22.74 -2.92
CA ARG A 155 -13.42 -23.02 -3.30
C ARG A 155 -13.87 -24.37 -2.77
N GLU A 156 -13.06 -25.40 -2.93
CA GLU A 156 -13.37 -26.75 -2.45
C GLU A 156 -13.46 -26.83 -0.91
N MET A 157 -12.59 -26.10 -0.19
CA MET A 157 -12.66 -25.95 1.26
C MET A 157 -13.83 -25.08 1.71
N ALA A 158 -14.16 -24.02 0.98
CA ALA A 158 -15.37 -23.22 1.25
C ALA A 158 -16.64 -24.06 1.04
N GLU A 159 -16.69 -24.89 -0.01
CA GLU A 159 -17.77 -25.83 -0.27
C GLU A 159 -17.85 -26.92 0.81
N LYS A 160 -16.71 -27.49 1.24
CA LYS A 160 -16.67 -28.45 2.37
C LYS A 160 -17.08 -27.83 3.69
N ALA A 161 -16.59 -26.64 4.02
CA ALA A 161 -16.94 -25.92 5.24
C ALA A 161 -18.43 -25.50 5.24
N ALA A 162 -18.96 -25.09 4.09
CA ALA A 162 -20.39 -24.83 3.92
C ALA A 162 -21.21 -26.11 4.10
N ALA A 163 -20.76 -27.24 3.55
CA ALA A 163 -21.40 -28.54 3.74
C ALA A 163 -21.37 -29.03 5.21
N GLU A 164 -20.25 -28.86 5.92
CA GLU A 164 -20.15 -29.14 7.37
C GLU A 164 -21.05 -28.22 8.21
N ALA A 165 -21.22 -26.97 7.80
CA ALA A 165 -22.16 -26.04 8.43
C ALA A 165 -23.63 -26.26 8.01
N GLY A 166 -23.92 -27.27 7.18
CA GLY A 166 -25.26 -27.60 6.70
C GLY A 166 -25.84 -26.64 5.66
N MET A 167 -25.01 -25.81 5.02
CA MET A 167 -25.40 -24.89 3.94
C MET A 167 -25.07 -25.49 2.57
N ALA A 168 -26.10 -25.73 1.75
CA ALA A 168 -25.92 -26.23 0.38
C ALA A 168 -25.56 -25.10 -0.59
N VAL A 169 -24.40 -25.18 -1.24
CA VAL A 169 -23.99 -24.28 -2.32
C VAL A 169 -24.68 -24.73 -3.62
N LYS A 170 -25.53 -23.88 -4.20
CA LYS A 170 -26.10 -24.14 -5.53
C LYS A 170 -24.97 -24.07 -6.56
N LYS A 171 -24.78 -25.16 -7.32
CA LYS A 171 -24.02 -25.11 -8.57
C LYS A 171 -24.92 -24.48 -9.62
N ASP A 172 -24.59 -23.27 -10.03
CA ASP A 172 -25.17 -22.67 -11.23
C ASP A 172 -24.40 -23.26 -12.42
N ASP A 173 -25.06 -24.15 -13.18
CA ASP A 173 -24.60 -24.70 -14.46
C ASP A 173 -24.69 -23.65 -15.58
#